data_AF-A0A960BCC5-F1
#
_entry.id   AF-A0A960BCC5-F1
#
_cell.length_a   1.000
_cell.length_b   1.000
_cell.length_c   1.000
_cell.angle_alpha   90.00
_cell.angle_beta   90.00
_cell.angle_gamma   90.00
#
_symmetry.space_group_name_H-M   'P 1'
#
loop_
_entity.id
_entity.type
_entity.pdbx_description
1 polymer ?
#
loop_
_entity_poly.entity_id
_entity_poly.type
_entity_poly.pdbx_seq_one_letter_code
_entity_poly.pdbx_strand_id
1 'polypeptide(L)'
;LMAFATRPLKVGISGRSRLDDVCKQLAALSFGGTDCAQPMIWAQEQKIEADAFVVYTDNETWAGKIHPHQALRAYRERTGIPAKLIVVGMTATQFSIADPDDAGMLDVVGFDSAAPAVMADFVRG
;
A
#
# COMPACT_ATOMS: atom_id res chain seq x y z
N LEU A 1 5.41 7.76 4.96
CA LEU A 1 5.90 6.38 4.79
C LEU A 1 5.61 5.61 6.07
N MET A 2 5.00 4.44 5.96
CA MET A 2 4.74 3.53 7.09
C MET A 2 5.10 2.11 6.67
N ALA A 3 5.44 1.26 7.65
CA ALA A 3 5.46 -0.18 7.45
C ALA A 3 4.25 -0.81 8.13
N PHE A 4 3.85 -2.00 7.72
CA PHE A 4 2.75 -2.73 8.34
C PHE A 4 2.94 -4.24 8.22
N ALA A 5 2.29 -4.97 9.12
CA ALA A 5 2.02 -6.41 9.01
C ALA A 5 0.51 -6.59 9.30
N THR A 6 0.14 -7.28 10.37
CA THR A 6 -1.24 -7.26 10.92
C THR A 6 -1.57 -5.97 11.68
N ARG A 7 -0.57 -5.10 11.88
CA ARG A 7 -0.69 -3.78 12.53
C ARG A 7 0.32 -2.79 11.96
N PRO A 8 0.10 -1.47 12.12
CA PRO A 8 1.07 -0.45 11.75
C PRO A 8 2.40 -0.59 12.53
N LEU A 9 3.51 -0.40 11.83
CA LEU A 9 4.87 -0.42 12.36
C LEU A 9 5.56 0.92 12.09
N LYS A 10 6.24 1.45 13.10
CA LYS A 10 7.04 2.68 12.95
C LYS A 10 8.36 2.34 12.26
N VAL A 11 8.71 3.13 11.25
CA VAL A 11 10.00 3.07 10.55
C VAL A 11 10.65 4.45 10.52
N GLY A 12 11.96 4.48 10.77
CA GLY A 12 12.77 5.71 10.81
C GLY A 12 13.37 6.11 9.46
N ILE A 13 12.62 5.90 8.37
CA ILE A 13 13.10 6.14 7.00
C ILE A 13 12.68 7.54 6.55
N SER A 14 13.62 8.25 5.92
CA SER A 14 13.39 9.59 5.34
C SER A 14 14.02 9.70 3.97
N GLY A 15 13.72 10.77 3.23
CA GLY A 15 14.37 11.06 1.94
C GLY A 15 15.88 11.30 2.01
N ARG A 16 16.47 11.37 3.21
CA ARG A 16 17.93 11.48 3.43
C ARG A 16 18.59 10.14 3.80
N SER A 17 17.80 9.09 4.02
CA SER A 17 18.32 7.77 4.39
C SER A 17 19.03 7.15 3.18
N ARG A 18 20.20 6.55 3.42
CA ARG A 18 20.89 5.77 2.38
C ARG A 18 20.17 4.45 2.14
N LEU A 19 20.24 3.93 0.91
CA LEU A 19 19.56 2.69 0.53
C LEU A 19 20.01 1.49 1.38
N ASP A 20 21.30 1.36 1.65
CA ASP A 20 21.86 0.28 2.47
C ASP A 20 21.33 0.31 3.91
N ASP A 21 21.20 1.49 4.51
CA ASP A 21 20.62 1.66 5.83
C ASP A 21 19.13 1.36 5.84
N VAL A 22 18.39 1.76 4.80
CA VAL A 22 16.97 1.42 4.63
C VAL A 22 16.79 -0.10 4.56
N CYS A 23 17.57 -0.78 3.72
CA CYS A 23 17.51 -2.24 3.60
C CYS A 23 17.80 -2.94 4.94
N LYS A 24 18.83 -2.50 5.67
CA LYS A 24 19.16 -3.07 7.00
C LYS A 24 18.03 -2.86 8.00
N GLN A 25 17.43 -1.66 8.04
CA GLN A 25 16.33 -1.36 8.96
C GLN A 25 15.10 -2.21 8.65
N LEU A 26 14.73 -2.33 7.38
CA LEU A 26 13.55 -3.11 6.96
C LEU A 26 13.77 -4.61 7.17
N ALA A 27 14.97 -5.14 6.91
CA ALA A 27 15.30 -6.55 7.15
C ALA A 27 15.28 -6.94 8.64
N ALA A 28 15.46 -5.97 9.55
CA ALA A 28 15.39 -6.19 10.99
C ALA A 28 13.96 -6.17 11.54
N LEU A 29 12.96 -5.81 10.73
CA LEU A 29 11.56 -5.81 11.16
C LEU A 29 11.05 -7.25 11.26
N SER A 30 10.39 -7.55 12.37
CA SER A 30 9.65 -8.80 12.54
C SER A 30 8.28 -8.66 11.87
N PHE A 31 8.12 -9.25 10.69
CA PHE A 31 6.86 -9.30 9.98
C PHE A 31 6.05 -10.53 10.41
N GLY A 32 4.74 -10.34 10.56
CA GLY A 32 3.75 -11.42 10.65
C GLY A 32 2.92 -11.46 9.36
N GLY A 33 1.69 -12.00 9.43
CA GLY A 33 0.78 -11.97 8.28
C GLY A 33 0.56 -10.54 7.75
N THR A 34 0.37 -10.42 6.44
CA THR A 34 0.26 -9.13 5.75
C THR A 34 -1.21 -8.75 5.57
N ASP A 35 -1.62 -7.63 6.17
CA ASP A 35 -2.97 -7.08 6.04
C ASP A 35 -2.94 -5.79 5.22
N CYS A 36 -3.19 -5.90 3.92
CA CYS A 36 -3.15 -4.77 2.99
C CYS A 36 -4.29 -3.74 3.21
N ALA A 37 -5.25 -4.02 4.10
CA ALA A 37 -6.26 -3.03 4.50
C ALA A 37 -5.72 -2.03 5.55
N GLN A 38 -4.65 -2.38 6.26
CA GLN A 38 -4.11 -1.58 7.38
C GLN A 38 -3.79 -0.14 7.04
N PRO A 39 -3.19 0.20 5.89
CA PRO A 39 -2.85 1.59 5.58
C PRO A 39 -4.09 2.51 5.57
N MET A 40 -5.19 2.06 4.96
CA MET A 40 -6.43 2.84 4.87
C MET A 40 -7.13 2.94 6.22
N ILE A 41 -7.20 1.83 6.97
CA ILE A 41 -7.78 1.80 8.33
C ILE A 41 -7.01 2.76 9.24
N TRP A 42 -5.68 2.63 9.26
CA TRP A 42 -4.81 3.46 10.08
C TRP A 42 -4.90 4.94 9.71
N ALA A 43 -4.89 5.28 8.42
CA ALA A 43 -5.05 6.66 7.97
C ALA A 43 -6.39 7.24 8.44
N GLN A 44 -7.46 6.46 8.40
CA GLN A 44 -8.77 6.88 8.86
C GLN A 44 -8.80 7.12 10.39
N GLU A 45 -8.20 6.23 11.17
CA GLU A 45 -8.10 6.36 12.63
C GLU A 45 -7.24 7.55 13.06
N GLN A 46 -6.14 7.79 12.34
CA GLN A 46 -5.24 8.91 12.60
C GLN A 46 -5.68 10.21 11.94
N LYS A 47 -6.81 10.22 11.23
CA LYS A 47 -7.33 11.38 10.47
C LYS A 47 -6.30 11.95 9.48
N ILE A 48 -5.57 11.07 8.83
CA ILE A 48 -4.62 11.42 7.78
C ILE A 48 -5.38 11.54 6.47
N GLU A 49 -5.28 12.70 5.84
CA GLU A 49 -5.78 12.95 4.49
C GLU A 49 -4.72 12.46 3.48
N ALA A 50 -5.14 11.54 2.61
CA ALA A 50 -4.27 10.91 1.62
C ALA A 50 -5.04 10.71 0.31
N ASP A 51 -4.50 11.27 -0.77
CA ASP A 51 -5.06 11.13 -2.12
C ASP A 51 -4.73 9.77 -2.76
N ALA A 52 -3.67 9.11 -2.30
CA ALA A 52 -3.26 7.82 -2.81
C ALA A 52 -2.59 6.97 -1.73
N PHE A 53 -2.89 5.67 -1.76
CA PHE A 53 -2.22 4.62 -1.02
C PHE A 53 -1.39 3.82 -2.01
N VAL A 54 -0.09 3.66 -1.72
CA VAL A 54 0.81 2.81 -2.51
C VAL A 54 1.35 1.74 -1.58
N VAL A 55 0.98 0.49 -1.84
CA VAL A 55 1.29 -0.67 -1.01
C VAL A 55 2.29 -1.55 -1.72
N TYR A 56 3.48 -1.73 -1.15
CA TYR A 56 4.46 -2.71 -1.62
C TYR A 56 4.34 -3.99 -0.79
N THR A 57 4.09 -5.12 -1.44
CA THR A 57 3.82 -6.42 -0.78
C THR A 57 4.33 -7.59 -1.61
N ASP A 58 4.64 -8.73 -1.02
CA ASP A 58 5.14 -9.94 -1.69
C ASP A 58 4.03 -10.92 -2.14
N ASN A 59 2.78 -10.43 -2.20
CA ASN A 59 1.56 -11.09 -2.71
C ASN A 59 0.82 -12.01 -1.72
N GLU A 60 1.19 -11.98 -0.44
CA GLU A 60 0.29 -12.45 0.63
C GLU A 60 -0.51 -11.25 1.12
N THR A 61 -1.80 -11.19 0.83
CA THR A 61 -2.54 -9.92 0.86
C THR A 61 -3.63 -9.89 1.92
N TRP A 62 -3.90 -11.05 2.52
CA TRP A 62 -5.09 -11.27 3.32
C TRP A 62 -4.83 -12.10 4.58
N ALA A 63 -4.26 -11.46 5.60
CA ALA A 63 -4.28 -11.97 6.97
C ALA A 63 -5.45 -11.40 7.82
N GLY A 64 -6.20 -10.42 7.28
CA GLY A 64 -7.22 -9.64 7.99
C GLY A 64 -8.68 -10.05 7.71
N LYS A 65 -9.64 -9.39 8.37
CA LYS A 65 -11.09 -9.62 8.16
C LYS A 65 -11.72 -8.74 7.07
N ILE A 66 -11.01 -7.69 6.65
CA ILE A 66 -11.50 -6.65 5.73
C ILE A 66 -10.64 -6.71 4.47
N HIS A 67 -11.28 -6.75 3.30
CA HIS A 67 -10.54 -6.74 2.04
C HIS A 67 -10.05 -5.30 1.72
N PRO A 68 -8.86 -5.10 1.14
CA PRO A 68 -8.30 -3.76 0.88
C PRO A 68 -9.26 -2.79 0.14
N HIS A 69 -10.01 -3.27 -0.87
CA HIS A 69 -11.01 -2.45 -1.56
C HIS A 69 -12.15 -1.94 -0.64
N GLN A 70 -12.55 -2.73 0.37
CA GLN A 70 -13.57 -2.32 1.35
C GLN A 70 -13.02 -1.23 2.26
N ALA A 71 -11.76 -1.36 2.70
CA ALA A 71 -11.10 -0.35 3.52
C ALA A 71 -10.90 0.95 2.75
N LEU A 72 -10.53 0.89 1.47
CA LEU A 72 -10.44 2.06 0.59
C LEU A 72 -11.79 2.74 0.42
N ARG A 73 -12.86 1.98 0.14
CA ARG A 73 -14.22 2.52 0.02
C ARG A 73 -14.66 3.21 1.30
N ALA A 74 -14.47 2.57 2.46
CA ALA A 74 -14.80 3.17 3.76
C ALA A 74 -13.99 4.46 4.02
N TYR A 75 -12.71 4.48 3.62
CA TYR A 75 -11.88 5.69 3.72
C TYR A 75 -12.44 6.83 2.87
N ARG A 76 -12.78 6.57 1.59
CA ARG A 76 -13.41 7.53 0.67
C ARG A 76 -14.73 8.07 1.24
N GLU A 77 -15.61 7.19 1.71
CA GLU A 77 -16.92 7.56 2.27
C GLU A 77 -16.79 8.46 3.51
N ARG A 78 -15.82 8.19 4.39
CA ARG A 78 -15.65 8.96 5.64
C ARG A 78 -14.94 10.29 5.44
N THR A 79 -14.04 10.39 4.47
CA THR A 79 -13.21 11.59 4.24
C THR A 79 -13.74 12.48 3.12
N GLY A 80 -14.54 11.94 2.21
CA GLY A 80 -14.91 12.62 0.96
C GLY A 80 -13.78 12.72 -0.07
N ILE A 81 -12.61 12.16 0.23
CA ILE A 81 -11.44 12.17 -0.66
C ILE A 81 -11.58 11.03 -1.67
N PRO A 82 -11.46 11.27 -2.99
CA PRO A 82 -11.48 10.22 -4.01
C PRO A 82 -10.13 9.48 -4.06
N ALA A 83 -9.71 8.92 -2.92
CA ALA A 83 -8.39 8.33 -2.76
C ALA A 83 -8.18 7.11 -3.68
N LYS A 84 -6.98 6.94 -4.22
CA LYS A 84 -6.62 5.80 -5.08
C LYS A 84 -5.80 4.77 -4.33
N LEU A 85 -5.79 3.52 -4.80
CA LEU A 85 -4.95 2.46 -4.27
C LEU A 85 -4.11 1.83 -5.39
N ILE A 86 -2.80 1.81 -5.18
CA ILE A 86 -1.86 1.06 -6.00
C ILE A 86 -1.27 -0.04 -5.15
N VAL A 87 -1.30 -1.26 -5.67
CA VAL A 87 -0.62 -2.41 -5.06
C VAL A 87 0.53 -2.80 -5.97
N VAL A 88 1.73 -2.81 -5.42
CA VAL A 88 2.96 -3.25 -6.07
C VAL A 88 3.32 -4.62 -5.51
N GLY A 89 3.09 -5.65 -6.31
CA GLY A 89 3.45 -7.03 -6.03
C GLY A 89 4.92 -7.29 -6.32
N MET A 90 5.67 -7.67 -5.29
CA MET A 90 7.13 -7.80 -5.32
C MET A 90 7.58 -9.19 -5.80
N THR A 91 6.64 -10.13 -5.93
CA THR A 91 6.86 -11.46 -6.51
C THR A 91 5.99 -11.64 -7.74
N ALA A 92 6.41 -12.48 -8.69
CA ALA A 92 5.65 -12.76 -9.91
C ALA A 92 4.68 -13.93 -9.67
N THR A 93 3.65 -13.71 -8.86
CA THR A 93 2.53 -14.64 -8.70
C THR A 93 1.25 -14.02 -9.28
N GLN A 94 0.27 -14.85 -9.64
CA GLN A 94 -1.06 -14.34 -9.95
C GLN A 94 -1.71 -13.84 -8.66
N PHE A 95 -1.94 -12.54 -8.57
CA PHE A 95 -2.74 -11.92 -7.52
C PHE A 95 -3.66 -10.88 -8.15
N SER A 96 -4.80 -10.64 -7.51
CA SER A 96 -5.67 -9.50 -7.80
C SER A 96 -6.07 -8.93 -6.46
N ILE A 97 -5.45 -7.81 -6.06
CA ILE A 97 -5.93 -7.03 -4.89
C ILE A 97 -6.82 -5.91 -5.38
N ALA A 98 -6.46 -5.31 -6.52
CA ALA A 98 -7.30 -4.34 -7.20
C ALA A 98 -8.64 -4.98 -7.57
N ASP A 99 -9.72 -4.29 -7.22
CA ASP A 99 -11.06 -4.63 -7.71
C ASP A 99 -11.13 -4.20 -9.19
N PRO A 100 -11.34 -5.11 -10.14
CA PRO A 100 -11.34 -4.78 -11.57
C PRO A 100 -12.45 -3.78 -11.95
N ASP A 101 -13.49 -3.65 -11.11
CA ASP A 101 -14.59 -2.71 -11.31
C ASP A 101 -14.33 -1.32 -10.68
N ASP A 102 -13.21 -1.14 -9.95
CA ASP A 102 -12.82 0.13 -9.33
C ASP A 102 -11.70 0.82 -10.13
N ALA A 103 -12.05 1.83 -10.92
CA ALA A 103 -11.10 2.63 -11.69
C ALA A 103 -10.06 3.39 -10.83
N GLY A 104 -10.27 3.48 -9.52
CA GLY A 104 -9.33 4.04 -8.56
C GLY A 104 -8.42 3.00 -7.91
N MET A 105 -8.34 1.78 -8.45
CA MET A 105 -7.40 0.73 -8.03
C MET A 105 -6.49 0.26 -9.18
N LEU A 106 -5.22 -0.02 -8.89
CA LEU A 106 -4.22 -0.49 -9.85
C LEU A 106 -3.32 -1.56 -9.23
N ASP A 107 -3.20 -2.71 -9.88
CA ASP A 107 -2.19 -3.72 -9.56
C ASP A 107 -0.96 -3.53 -10.48
N VAL A 108 0.23 -3.54 -9.89
CA VAL A 108 1.54 -3.42 -10.55
C VAL A 108 2.38 -4.62 -10.15
N VAL A 109 3.02 -5.27 -11.12
CA VAL A 109 3.86 -6.44 -10.86
C VAL A 109 5.34 -6.10 -11.03
N GLY A 110 6.10 -6.33 -9.97
CA GLY A 110 7.57 -6.30 -9.94
C GLY A 110 8.19 -4.90 -9.98
N PHE A 111 9.44 -4.88 -10.40
CA PHE A 111 10.27 -3.67 -10.57
C PHE A 111 10.48 -3.36 -12.05
N ASP A 112 9.39 -3.26 -12.81
CA ASP A 112 9.50 -2.76 -14.17
C ASP A 112 9.96 -1.30 -14.17
N SER A 113 10.89 -0.95 -15.06
CA SER A 113 11.46 0.41 -15.13
C SER A 113 10.42 1.49 -15.48
N ALA A 114 9.31 1.12 -16.12
CA ALA A 114 8.19 2.01 -16.43
C ALA A 114 7.16 2.10 -15.30
N ALA A 115 7.17 1.19 -14.32
CA ALA A 115 6.18 1.16 -13.23
C ALA A 115 6.04 2.50 -12.50
N PRO A 116 7.12 3.22 -12.12
CA PRO A 116 6.97 4.53 -11.46
C PRO A 116 6.21 5.57 -12.30
N ALA A 117 6.40 5.57 -13.62
CA ALA A 117 5.71 6.50 -14.51
C ALA A 117 4.22 6.15 -14.61
N VAL A 118 3.88 4.86 -14.80
CA VAL A 118 2.50 4.37 -14.83
C VAL A 118 1.76 4.71 -13.53
N MET A 119 2.40 4.47 -12.38
CA MET A 119 1.83 4.80 -11.08
C MET A 119 1.57 6.31 -10.92
N ALA A 120 2.51 7.15 -11.36
CA ALA A 120 2.36 8.60 -11.29
C ALA A 120 1.21 9.11 -12.17
N ASP A 121 1.09 8.59 -13.39
CA ASP A 121 0.01 8.96 -14.31
C ASP A 121 -1.34 8.47 -13.80
N PHE A 122 -1.39 7.25 -13.26
CA PHE A 122 -2.58 6.72 -12.61
C PHE A 122 -3.04 7.60 -11.45
N VAL A 123 -2.14 8.08 -10.58
CA VAL A 123 -2.52 8.97 -9.47
C VAL A 123 -3.08 10.30 -9.99
N ARG A 124 -2.50 10.86 -11.06
CA ARG A 124 -2.92 12.16 -11.64
C ARG A 124 -4.20 12.12 -12.47
N GLY A 125 -4.57 10.95 -13.00
CA GLY A 125 -5.79 10.75 -13.81
C GLY A 125 -7.08 10.94 -13.03
#